data_AF-A0AAV5IXB8-F1
#
_entry.id   AF-A0AAV5IXB8-F1
#
_cell.length_a   1.000
_cell.length_b   1.000
_cell.length_c   1.000
_cell.angle_alpha   90.00
_cell.angle_beta   90.00
_cell.angle_gamma   90.00
#
_symmetry.space_group_name_H-M   'P 1'
#
loop_
_entity.id
_entity.type
_entity.pdbx_description
1 polymer ?
#
loop_
_entity_poly.entity_id
_entity_poly.type
_entity_poly.pdbx_seq_one_letter_code
_entity_poly.pdbx_strand_id
1 'polypeptide(L)'
;MDASKVAELKLFVDHCKSNPSLLHNPSLSFFKSYLQSLGARIPPDPETDKGGFNMTEPGQTSEAKNPCFSSGDDDEIVESDIELENTDVVEPDNDPSQKMGDPSVEVTEETQDAAQSEKLKAIDAISEGNLGEAIDHLTEAIMLNAISAILYATRASVFVKLNKPNAAIRDANAALEINPDSAKGYKIRGIANAMLGHWEEAANDLHIASKLDYDEEIGSVLKKVEPNARKIEEHRRKYERLRKEREIKRAERERQRQKAEQDREALSAFKDGQVIGIHSTSELETKLNAATKTSRLAILYFTAAWCGPCRFISPLYTSLAAKYPKIVFLKVDIDEARDLAKRWNISSVPTIFFIRNGKEVDKVVGADKGALERKIAQYAG
;
A
#
# COMPACT_ATOMS: atom_id res chain seq x y z
N MET A 1 12.15 14.76 -6.86
CA MET A 1 11.87 13.55 -6.05
C MET A 1 10.55 13.73 -5.35
N ASP A 2 9.78 12.66 -5.24
CA ASP A 2 8.55 12.61 -4.44
C ASP A 2 8.84 12.92 -2.95
N ALA A 3 7.97 13.69 -2.30
CA ALA A 3 8.13 14.12 -0.92
C ALA A 3 8.11 12.95 0.09
N SER A 4 7.34 11.89 -0.20
CA SER A 4 7.31 10.68 0.63
C SER A 4 8.67 9.97 0.62
N LYS A 5 9.25 9.79 -0.56
CA LYS A 5 10.58 9.16 -0.73
C LYS A 5 11.70 9.94 -0.05
N VAL A 6 11.60 11.27 -0.02
CA VAL A 6 12.56 12.12 0.73
C VAL A 6 12.41 11.95 2.24
N ALA A 7 11.19 11.77 2.74
CA ALA A 7 10.95 11.52 4.17
C ALA A 7 11.48 10.14 4.61
N GLU A 8 11.25 9.10 3.80
CA GLU A 8 11.80 7.76 4.03
C GLU A 8 13.33 7.76 4.03
N LEU A 9 13.96 8.45 3.07
CA LEU A 9 15.40 8.59 3.02
C LEU A 9 15.96 9.29 4.26
N LYS A 10 15.28 10.34 4.76
CA LYS A 10 15.69 11.03 5.99
C LYS A 10 15.66 10.09 7.20
N LEU A 11 14.59 9.31 7.35
CA LEU A 11 14.47 8.34 8.44
C LEU A 11 15.57 7.28 8.38
N PHE A 12 15.86 6.77 7.19
CA PHE A 12 16.95 5.81 6.99
C PHE A 12 18.31 6.40 7.37
N VAL A 13 18.62 7.63 6.91
CA VAL A 13 19.87 8.32 7.24
C VAL A 13 20.00 8.54 8.75
N ASP A 14 18.92 8.91 9.44
CA ASP A 14 18.95 9.08 10.89
C ASP A 14 19.15 7.74 11.62
N HIS A 15 18.59 6.64 11.11
CA HIS A 15 18.85 5.30 11.63
C HIS A 15 20.34 4.91 11.47
N CYS A 16 20.96 5.18 10.31
CA CYS A 16 22.39 4.94 10.11
C CYS A 16 23.28 5.79 11.04
N LYS A 17 22.84 7.00 11.43
CA LYS A 17 23.57 7.82 12.43
C LYS A 17 23.48 7.23 13.83
N SER A 18 22.30 6.73 14.22
CA SER A 18 22.09 6.12 15.53
C SER A 18 22.73 4.74 15.65
N ASN A 19 22.81 3.99 14.55
CA ASN A 19 23.45 2.67 14.50
C ASN A 19 24.31 2.48 13.24
N PRO A 20 25.59 2.87 13.28
CA PRO A 20 26.50 2.76 12.13
C PRO A 20 26.78 1.33 11.64
N SER A 21 26.56 0.31 12.48
CA SER A 21 26.76 -1.10 12.10
C SER A 21 25.87 -1.54 10.93
N LEU A 22 24.73 -0.87 10.72
CA LEU A 22 23.83 -1.13 9.59
C LEU A 22 24.52 -1.00 8.23
N LEU A 23 25.54 -0.14 8.12
CA LEU A 23 26.32 0.04 6.88
C LEU A 23 27.19 -1.19 6.53
N HIS A 24 27.27 -2.18 7.42
CA HIS A 24 27.98 -3.44 7.19
C HIS A 24 27.05 -4.58 6.77
N ASN A 25 25.73 -4.37 6.75
CA ASN A 25 24.79 -5.36 6.26
C ASN A 25 25.02 -5.65 4.76
N PRO A 26 25.13 -6.91 4.32
CA PRO A 26 25.34 -7.27 2.91
C PRO A 26 24.33 -6.64 1.93
N SER A 27 23.07 -6.47 2.36
CA SER A 27 22.02 -5.85 1.54
C SER A 27 22.26 -4.36 1.26
N LEU A 28 23.09 -3.68 2.06
CA LEU A 28 23.45 -2.27 1.92
C LEU A 28 24.87 -2.06 1.34
N SER A 29 25.48 -3.12 0.79
CA SER A 29 26.84 -3.07 0.21
C SER A 29 26.99 -2.03 -0.91
N PHE A 30 25.95 -1.82 -1.73
CA PHE A 30 25.94 -0.78 -2.76
C PHE A 30 26.02 0.63 -2.17
N PHE A 31 25.30 0.87 -1.06
CA PHE A 31 25.25 2.16 -0.39
C PHE A 31 26.56 2.46 0.35
N LYS A 32 27.14 1.43 0.98
CA LYS A 32 28.49 1.50 1.55
C LYS A 32 29.53 1.91 0.50
N SER A 33 29.52 1.24 -0.65
CA SER A 33 30.42 1.51 -1.78
C SER A 33 30.24 2.93 -2.32
N TYR A 34 28.99 3.39 -2.43
CA TYR A 34 28.67 4.76 -2.82
C TYR A 34 29.26 5.79 -1.85
N LEU A 35 29.07 5.62 -0.54
CA LEU A 35 29.63 6.54 0.46
C LEU A 35 31.15 6.58 0.42
N GLN A 36 31.81 5.43 0.25
CA GLN A 36 33.26 5.34 0.11
C GLN A 36 33.75 6.03 -1.17
N SER A 37 33.00 5.96 -2.28
CA SER A 37 33.31 6.66 -3.52
C SER A 37 33.30 8.20 -3.36
N LEU A 38 32.52 8.70 -2.40
CA LEU A 38 32.47 10.11 -2.03
C LEU A 38 33.53 10.50 -0.97
N GLY A 39 34.40 9.57 -0.58
CA GLY A 39 35.46 9.79 0.41
C GLY A 39 35.00 9.72 1.87
N ALA A 40 33.80 9.19 2.15
CA ALA A 40 33.33 9.03 3.52
C ALA A 40 34.11 7.93 4.26
N ARG A 41 34.44 8.16 5.54
CA ARG A 41 35.03 7.14 6.42
C ARG A 41 33.93 6.45 7.22
N ILE A 42 33.81 5.14 7.04
CA ILE A 42 32.84 4.30 7.74
C ILE A 42 33.56 3.61 8.92
N PRO A 43 33.00 3.64 10.15
CA PRO A 43 33.56 2.91 11.28
C PRO A 43 33.75 1.42 10.98
N PRO A 44 34.75 0.74 11.57
CA PRO A 44 34.91 -0.71 11.41
C PRO A 44 33.80 -1.48 12.15
N ASP A 45 33.49 -2.68 11.66
CA ASP A 45 32.47 -3.56 12.23
C ASP A 45 32.97 -4.13 13.57
N PRO A 46 32.26 -3.93 14.70
CA PRO A 46 32.65 -4.48 15.99
C PRO A 46 32.70 -6.02 16.04
N GLU A 47 32.11 -6.74 15.08
CA GLU A 47 32.10 -8.22 15.09
C GLU A 47 33.31 -8.88 14.39
N THR A 48 34.19 -8.12 13.75
CA THR A 48 35.32 -8.70 12.97
C THR A 48 36.62 -8.92 13.74
N ASP A 49 36.63 -8.80 15.08
CA ASP A 49 37.82 -9.04 15.92
C ASP A 49 37.73 -10.32 16.77
N LYS A 50 37.33 -11.45 16.16
CA LYS A 50 37.66 -12.80 16.65
C LYS A 50 38.00 -13.73 15.48
N GLY A 51 39.23 -14.27 15.57
CA GLY A 51 39.94 -15.09 14.59
C GLY A 51 39.14 -16.17 13.86
N GLY A 52 39.57 -16.41 12.62
CA GLY A 52 38.95 -17.35 11.69
C GLY A 52 39.10 -18.82 12.05
N PHE A 53 38.29 -19.64 11.38
CA PHE A 53 38.54 -21.05 11.13
C PHE A 53 37.81 -21.51 9.86
N ASN A 54 38.46 -22.40 9.12
CA ASN A 54 38.10 -22.90 7.80
C ASN A 54 36.86 -23.80 7.75
N MET A 55 36.21 -23.76 6.58
CA MET A 55 35.39 -24.78 5.88
C MET A 55 35.35 -26.19 6.47
N THR A 56 34.14 -26.72 6.67
CA THR A 56 33.75 -28.11 6.32
C THR A 56 32.22 -28.30 6.42
N GLU A 57 31.58 -28.69 5.32
CA GLU A 57 30.34 -29.51 5.34
C GLU A 57 30.69 -30.97 5.73
N PRO A 58 29.79 -31.87 6.22
CA PRO A 58 28.39 -32.05 5.75
C PRO A 58 27.32 -32.53 6.76
N GLY A 59 26.04 -32.39 6.37
CA GLY A 59 25.01 -33.44 6.55
C GLY A 59 24.06 -33.40 7.77
N GLN A 60 22.77 -33.57 7.43
CA GLN A 60 21.66 -34.19 8.18
C GLN A 60 20.77 -33.33 9.11
N THR A 61 19.57 -33.06 8.57
CA THR A 61 18.22 -33.24 9.16
C THR A 61 17.98 -32.84 10.61
N SER A 62 17.10 -31.86 10.81
CA SER A 62 15.94 -32.05 11.70
C SER A 62 14.85 -31.01 11.43
N GLU A 63 13.62 -31.51 11.39
CA GLU A 63 12.38 -30.74 11.33
C GLU A 63 12.30 -29.72 12.46
N ALA A 64 11.87 -28.50 12.15
CA ALA A 64 11.27 -27.61 13.12
C ALA A 64 10.03 -26.95 12.52
N LYS A 65 8.89 -27.61 12.71
CA LYS A 65 7.60 -26.93 12.79
C LYS A 65 7.70 -25.88 13.89
N ASN A 66 7.64 -24.59 13.56
CA ASN A 66 7.29 -23.57 14.52
C ASN A 66 5.87 -23.06 14.24
N PRO A 67 4.88 -23.43 15.07
CA PRO A 67 3.59 -22.81 15.05
C PRO A 67 3.65 -21.41 15.69
N CYS A 68 2.83 -20.53 15.12
CA CYS A 68 2.38 -19.21 15.57
C CYS A 68 2.49 -18.92 17.08
N PHE A 69 2.97 -17.72 17.43
CA PHE A 69 2.30 -16.70 18.27
C PHE A 69 3.38 -15.76 18.87
N SER A 70 3.41 -14.51 18.43
CA SER A 70 3.92 -13.42 19.25
C SER A 70 2.96 -12.24 19.22
N SER A 71 2.68 -11.74 20.41
CA SER A 71 1.89 -10.56 20.69
C SER A 71 2.74 -9.31 20.47
N GLY A 72 2.45 -8.55 19.42
CA GLY A 72 2.96 -7.21 19.18
C GLY A 72 2.19 -6.57 18.03
N ASP A 73 1.62 -5.38 18.23
CA ASP A 73 0.77 -4.70 17.23
C ASP A 73 1.53 -4.24 15.95
N ASP A 74 2.79 -4.65 15.79
CA ASP A 74 3.69 -4.30 14.68
C ASP A 74 4.47 -5.50 14.12
N ASP A 75 3.86 -6.68 14.05
CA ASP A 75 4.45 -7.78 13.26
C ASP A 75 4.37 -7.43 11.77
N GLU A 76 5.43 -6.84 11.21
CA GLU A 76 5.62 -6.66 9.77
C GLU A 76 5.30 -7.97 9.04
N ILE A 77 4.59 -7.90 7.90
CA ILE A 77 4.31 -9.10 7.12
C ILE A 77 5.62 -9.51 6.45
N VAL A 78 6.33 -10.43 7.08
CA VAL A 78 7.54 -11.04 6.51
C VAL A 78 7.11 -12.07 5.47
N GLU A 79 7.53 -11.85 4.23
CA GLU A 79 7.32 -12.81 3.15
C GLU A 79 8.22 -14.03 3.34
N SER A 80 7.69 -15.21 3.05
CA SER A 80 8.42 -16.48 3.12
C SER A 80 9.19 -16.69 1.82
N ASP A 81 10.37 -17.30 1.89
CA ASP A 81 11.07 -17.67 0.67
C ASP A 81 10.28 -18.70 -0.16
N ILE A 82 10.36 -18.61 -1.48
CA ILE A 82 9.71 -19.53 -2.41
C ILE A 82 10.74 -20.53 -2.92
N GLU A 83 10.45 -21.82 -2.77
CA GLU A 83 11.27 -22.90 -3.34
C GLU A 83 10.93 -23.11 -4.82
N LEU A 84 11.78 -22.59 -5.69
CA LEU A 84 11.70 -22.72 -7.14
C LEU A 84 12.71 -23.75 -7.66
N GLU A 85 12.30 -24.49 -8.68
CA GLU A 85 13.20 -25.42 -9.38
C GLU A 85 14.02 -24.66 -10.42
N ASN A 86 15.29 -24.41 -10.14
CA ASN A 86 16.14 -23.53 -10.96
C ASN A 86 17.20 -24.29 -11.79
N THR A 87 17.02 -25.58 -12.03
CA THR A 87 18.02 -26.44 -12.68
C THR A 87 18.43 -25.98 -14.08
N ASP A 88 17.50 -25.39 -14.83
CA ASP A 88 17.71 -24.93 -16.21
C ASP A 88 17.99 -23.41 -16.31
N VAL A 89 18.17 -22.71 -15.18
CA VAL A 89 18.46 -21.27 -15.15
C VAL A 89 19.93 -21.03 -15.45
N VAL A 90 20.21 -20.12 -16.37
CA VAL A 90 21.56 -19.69 -16.77
C VAL A 90 21.86 -18.30 -16.25
N GLU A 91 23.14 -17.97 -16.12
CA GLU A 91 23.55 -16.61 -15.77
C GLU A 91 23.21 -15.63 -16.90
N PRO A 92 22.79 -14.39 -16.57
CA PRO A 92 22.54 -13.37 -17.58
C PRO A 92 23.80 -13.03 -18.38
N ASP A 93 23.70 -12.94 -19.71
CA ASP A 93 24.79 -12.44 -20.55
C ASP A 93 24.99 -10.94 -20.34
N ASN A 94 26.21 -10.56 -19.95
CA ASN A 94 26.61 -9.18 -19.67
C ASN A 94 27.47 -8.59 -20.81
N ASP A 95 27.33 -9.13 -22.01
CA ASP A 95 28.02 -8.64 -23.21
C ASP A 95 27.48 -7.26 -23.63
N PRO A 96 28.29 -6.42 -24.32
CA PRO A 96 27.81 -5.20 -24.94
C PRO A 96 26.60 -5.46 -25.85
N SER A 97 25.66 -4.51 -25.89
CA SER A 97 24.48 -4.60 -26.76
C SER A 97 24.87 -4.86 -28.21
N GLN A 98 24.22 -5.85 -28.83
CA GLN A 98 24.46 -6.20 -30.23
C GLN A 98 23.97 -5.09 -31.18
N LYS A 99 24.50 -5.08 -32.41
CA LYS A 99 24.10 -4.12 -33.44
C LYS A 99 22.66 -4.38 -33.90
N MET A 100 21.84 -3.33 -33.95
CA MET A 100 20.39 -3.41 -34.23
C MET A 100 19.96 -2.76 -35.55
N GLY A 101 20.88 -2.27 -36.39
CA GLY A 101 20.52 -1.52 -37.59
C GLY A 101 19.85 -0.17 -37.29
N ASP A 102 19.47 0.55 -38.34
CA ASP A 102 18.73 1.82 -38.25
C ASP A 102 17.37 1.68 -38.97
N PRO A 103 16.25 1.61 -38.22
CA PRO A 103 14.91 1.49 -38.80
C PRO A 103 14.47 2.68 -39.66
N SER A 104 15.16 3.82 -39.59
CA SER A 104 14.83 5.03 -40.37
C SER A 104 15.43 5.04 -41.78
N VAL A 105 16.39 4.14 -42.06
CA VAL A 105 17.01 4.02 -43.37
C VAL A 105 16.03 3.36 -44.35
N GLU A 106 15.84 4.00 -45.50
CA GLU A 106 14.99 3.46 -46.57
C GLU A 106 15.58 2.17 -47.14
N VAL A 107 14.77 1.11 -47.15
CA VAL A 107 15.15 -0.19 -47.70
C VAL A 107 14.82 -0.21 -49.18
N THR A 108 15.85 -0.26 -50.04
CA THR A 108 15.69 -0.40 -51.49
C THR A 108 15.58 -1.86 -51.88
N GLU A 109 15.12 -2.15 -53.10
CA GLU A 109 15.09 -3.53 -53.62
C GLU A 109 16.49 -4.19 -53.56
N GLU A 110 17.54 -3.42 -53.86
CA GLU A 110 18.92 -3.90 -53.80
C GLU A 110 19.36 -4.26 -52.37
N THR A 111 19.07 -3.42 -51.37
CA THR A 111 19.43 -3.73 -49.98
C THR A 111 18.56 -4.84 -49.40
N GLN A 112 17.31 -4.96 -49.85
CA GLN A 112 16.42 -6.06 -49.50
C GLN A 112 16.93 -7.40 -50.03
N ASP A 113 17.35 -7.46 -51.31
CA ASP A 113 17.91 -8.67 -51.92
C ASP A 113 19.25 -9.05 -51.29
N ALA A 114 20.10 -8.06 -50.99
CA ALA A 114 21.35 -8.28 -50.27
C ALA A 114 21.11 -8.83 -48.86
N ALA A 115 20.15 -8.26 -48.11
CA ALA A 115 19.77 -8.76 -46.79
C ALA A 115 19.22 -10.19 -46.84
N GLN A 116 18.43 -10.52 -47.87
CA GLN A 116 17.90 -11.86 -48.07
C GLN A 116 19.02 -12.87 -48.42
N SER A 117 20.03 -12.45 -49.18
CA SER A 117 21.23 -13.26 -49.48
C SER A 117 22.03 -13.56 -48.19
N GLU A 118 22.29 -12.56 -47.36
CA GLU A 118 22.98 -12.75 -46.07
C GLU A 118 22.18 -13.63 -45.10
N LYS A 119 20.84 -13.49 -45.09
CA LYS A 119 19.97 -14.36 -44.30
C LYS A 119 20.08 -15.83 -44.72
N LEU A 120 20.18 -16.13 -46.01
CA LEU A 120 20.33 -17.51 -46.49
C LEU A 120 21.66 -18.11 -46.02
N LYS A 121 22.76 -17.35 -46.16
CA LYS A 121 24.07 -17.76 -45.62
C LYS A 121 24.02 -18.04 -44.13
N ALA A 122 23.31 -17.22 -43.36
CA ALA A 122 23.14 -17.46 -41.95
C ALA A 122 22.36 -18.76 -41.66
N ILE A 123 21.33 -19.07 -42.43
CA ILE A 123 20.57 -20.32 -42.28
C ILE A 123 21.45 -21.53 -42.57
N ASP A 124 22.29 -21.45 -43.60
CA ASP A 124 23.26 -22.50 -43.93
C ASP A 124 24.25 -22.68 -42.76
N ALA A 125 24.83 -21.59 -42.24
CA ALA A 125 25.71 -21.62 -41.07
C ALA A 125 25.01 -22.19 -39.81
N ILE A 126 23.73 -21.91 -39.58
CA ILE A 126 22.93 -22.52 -38.50
C ILE A 126 22.81 -24.03 -38.69
N SER A 127 22.61 -24.49 -39.92
CA SER A 127 22.47 -25.92 -40.24
C SER A 127 23.79 -26.68 -40.06
N GLU A 128 24.91 -26.02 -40.29
CA GLU A 128 26.26 -26.54 -40.08
C GLU A 128 26.71 -26.45 -38.60
N GLY A 129 25.96 -25.73 -37.76
CA GLY A 129 26.30 -25.51 -36.35
C GLY A 129 27.27 -24.36 -36.09
N ASN A 130 27.63 -23.59 -37.12
CA ASN A 130 28.50 -22.42 -37.04
C ASN A 130 27.71 -21.19 -36.53
N LEU A 131 27.34 -21.22 -35.25
CA LEU A 131 26.43 -20.22 -34.65
C LEU A 131 27.03 -18.79 -34.59
N GLY A 132 28.35 -18.65 -34.49
CA GLY A 132 29.03 -17.35 -34.52
C GLY A 132 28.90 -16.68 -35.89
N GLU A 133 29.26 -17.40 -36.95
CA GLU A 133 29.13 -16.93 -38.33
C GLU A 133 27.66 -16.63 -38.69
N ALA A 134 26.72 -17.43 -38.19
CA ALA A 134 25.30 -17.16 -38.36
C ALA A 134 24.88 -15.81 -37.75
N ILE A 135 25.42 -15.43 -36.58
CA ILE A 135 25.15 -14.11 -35.98
C ILE A 135 25.72 -12.99 -36.84
N ASP A 136 26.93 -13.17 -37.36
CA ASP A 136 27.58 -12.15 -38.19
C ASP A 136 26.76 -11.90 -39.47
N HIS A 137 26.39 -12.96 -40.19
CA HIS A 137 25.53 -12.87 -41.37
C HIS A 137 24.15 -12.28 -41.05
N LEU A 138 23.50 -12.66 -39.94
CA LEU A 138 22.22 -12.06 -39.54
C LEU A 138 22.38 -10.59 -39.14
N THR A 139 23.51 -10.22 -38.57
CA THR A 139 23.79 -8.84 -38.20
C THR A 139 23.97 -7.98 -39.43
N GLU A 140 24.74 -8.44 -40.42
CA GLU A 140 24.85 -7.74 -41.72
C GLU A 140 23.49 -7.64 -42.43
N ALA A 141 22.68 -8.72 -42.41
CA ALA A 141 21.32 -8.68 -42.95
C ALA A 141 20.44 -7.62 -42.26
N ILE A 142 20.53 -7.48 -40.93
CA ILE A 142 19.79 -6.47 -40.15
C ILE A 142 20.28 -5.05 -40.45
N MET A 143 21.60 -4.87 -40.63
CA MET A 143 22.16 -3.56 -41.02
C MET A 143 21.66 -3.10 -42.40
N LEU A 144 21.37 -4.04 -43.30
CA LEU A 144 20.80 -3.77 -44.63
C LEU A 144 19.28 -3.61 -44.62
N ASN A 145 18.57 -4.33 -43.74
CA ASN A 145 17.12 -4.29 -43.61
C ASN A 145 16.68 -4.37 -42.14
N ALA A 146 16.68 -3.23 -41.46
CA ALA A 146 16.37 -3.12 -40.03
C ALA A 146 14.87 -3.22 -39.70
N ILE A 147 13.99 -3.28 -40.70
CA ILE A 147 12.52 -3.38 -40.55
C ILE A 147 11.99 -4.81 -40.72
N SER A 148 12.86 -5.82 -40.78
CA SER A 148 12.47 -7.22 -40.96
C SER A 148 12.39 -7.98 -39.63
N ALA A 149 11.17 -8.21 -39.14
CA ALA A 149 10.92 -8.98 -37.91
C ALA A 149 11.55 -10.38 -37.93
N ILE A 150 11.61 -11.02 -39.10
CA ILE A 150 12.10 -12.39 -39.25
C ILE A 150 13.62 -12.47 -39.01
N LEU A 151 14.37 -11.43 -39.38
CA LEU A 151 15.82 -11.39 -39.16
C LEU A 151 16.13 -11.37 -37.66
N TYR A 152 15.49 -10.48 -36.91
CA TYR A 152 15.64 -10.42 -35.46
C TYR A 152 15.17 -11.71 -34.78
N ALA A 153 13.99 -12.24 -35.13
CA ALA A 153 13.50 -13.50 -34.54
C ALA A 153 14.42 -14.70 -34.83
N THR A 154 15.12 -14.70 -35.98
CA THR A 154 16.08 -15.74 -36.33
C THR A 154 17.37 -15.58 -35.55
N ARG A 155 17.91 -14.35 -35.44
CA ARG A 155 19.12 -14.07 -34.65
C ARG A 155 18.91 -14.31 -33.16
N ALA A 156 17.74 -13.95 -32.63
CA ALA A 156 17.31 -14.29 -31.27
C ALA A 156 17.36 -15.80 -31.01
N SER A 157 16.91 -16.63 -31.97
CA SER A 157 16.96 -18.09 -31.83
C SER A 157 18.40 -18.64 -31.78
N VAL A 158 19.34 -17.98 -32.47
CA VAL A 158 20.77 -18.32 -32.41
C VAL A 158 21.35 -17.93 -31.06
N PHE A 159 20.97 -16.75 -30.53
CA PHE A 159 21.38 -16.33 -29.18
C PHE A 159 20.88 -17.26 -28.08
N VAL A 160 19.66 -17.78 -28.18
CA VAL A 160 19.16 -18.83 -27.26
C VAL A 160 20.05 -20.07 -27.31
N LYS A 161 20.41 -20.55 -28.50
CA LYS A 161 21.33 -21.71 -28.66
C LYS A 161 22.73 -21.47 -28.10
N LEU A 162 23.15 -20.21 -28.00
CA LEU A 162 24.44 -19.79 -27.42
C LEU A 162 24.38 -19.46 -25.92
N ASN A 163 23.25 -19.71 -25.25
CA ASN A 163 23.03 -19.32 -23.86
C ASN A 163 23.23 -17.80 -23.62
N LYS A 164 22.77 -16.96 -24.56
CA LYS A 164 22.77 -15.49 -24.44
C LYS A 164 21.32 -14.94 -24.36
N PRO A 165 20.61 -15.18 -23.25
CA PRO A 165 19.19 -14.85 -23.14
C PRO A 165 18.86 -13.34 -23.20
N ASN A 166 19.68 -12.45 -22.65
CA ASN A 166 19.46 -10.99 -22.73
C ASN A 166 19.58 -10.50 -24.17
N ALA A 167 20.60 -10.94 -24.91
CA ALA A 167 20.71 -10.65 -26.34
C ALA A 167 19.49 -11.16 -27.12
N ALA A 168 19.04 -12.39 -26.83
CA ALA A 168 17.85 -12.98 -27.44
C ALA A 168 16.57 -12.17 -27.13
N ILE A 169 16.39 -11.70 -25.89
CA ILE A 169 15.23 -10.88 -25.49
C ILE A 169 15.21 -9.56 -26.25
N ARG A 170 16.36 -8.88 -26.43
CA ARG A 170 16.43 -7.63 -27.19
C ARG A 170 15.98 -7.82 -28.64
N ASP A 171 16.49 -8.85 -29.31
CA ASP A 171 16.09 -9.17 -30.69
C ASP A 171 14.62 -9.62 -30.76
N ALA A 172 14.15 -10.43 -29.82
CA ALA A 172 12.75 -10.85 -29.80
C ALA A 172 11.80 -9.66 -29.58
N ASN A 173 12.17 -8.69 -28.74
CA ASN A 173 11.43 -7.43 -28.59
C ASN A 173 11.40 -6.63 -29.89
N ALA A 174 12.55 -6.44 -30.55
CA ALA A 174 12.59 -5.76 -31.86
C ALA A 174 11.73 -6.47 -32.91
N ALA A 175 11.75 -7.81 -32.94
CA ALA A 175 10.88 -8.59 -33.82
C ALA A 175 9.39 -8.36 -33.55
N LEU A 176 9.00 -8.27 -32.27
CA LEU A 176 7.61 -8.07 -31.84
C LEU A 176 7.14 -6.62 -31.99
N GLU A 177 8.06 -5.64 -31.92
CA GLU A 177 7.76 -4.25 -32.25
C GLU A 177 7.40 -4.09 -33.73
N ILE A 178 8.10 -4.82 -34.61
CA ILE A 178 7.83 -4.82 -36.05
C ILE A 178 6.61 -5.68 -36.39
N ASN A 179 6.51 -6.87 -35.80
CA ASN A 179 5.38 -7.79 -36.02
C ASN A 179 4.84 -8.33 -34.68
N PRO A 180 3.81 -7.68 -34.11
CA PRO A 180 3.20 -8.09 -32.85
C PRO A 180 2.53 -9.46 -32.85
N ASP A 181 2.23 -10.03 -34.03
CA ASP A 181 1.59 -11.35 -34.20
C ASP A 181 2.61 -12.47 -34.49
N SER A 182 3.90 -12.19 -34.30
CA SER A 182 4.97 -13.17 -34.52
C SER A 182 5.01 -14.23 -33.42
N ALA A 183 4.43 -15.42 -33.70
CA ALA A 183 4.51 -16.58 -32.80
C ALA A 183 5.96 -16.94 -32.44
N LYS A 184 6.87 -16.89 -33.42
CA LYS A 184 8.31 -17.13 -33.22
C LYS A 184 8.94 -16.09 -32.28
N GLY A 185 8.53 -14.81 -32.38
CA GLY A 185 9.00 -13.75 -31.48
C GLY A 185 8.66 -14.05 -30.02
N TYR A 186 7.40 -14.35 -29.74
CA TYR A 186 6.97 -14.74 -28.39
C TYR A 186 7.63 -16.03 -27.91
N LYS A 187 7.72 -17.07 -28.76
CA LYS A 187 8.39 -18.34 -28.41
C LYS A 187 9.82 -18.11 -27.93
N ILE A 188 10.62 -17.37 -28.71
CA ILE A 188 12.03 -17.13 -28.37
C ILE A 188 12.17 -16.24 -27.13
N ARG A 189 11.33 -15.21 -26.97
CA ARG A 189 11.35 -14.36 -25.76
C ARG A 189 10.96 -15.16 -24.52
N GLY A 190 9.95 -16.02 -24.62
CA GLY A 190 9.51 -16.89 -23.55
C GLY A 190 10.58 -17.89 -23.12
N ILE A 191 11.28 -18.52 -24.08
CA ILE A 191 12.41 -19.41 -23.79
C ILE A 191 13.55 -18.64 -23.12
N ALA A 192 13.93 -17.48 -23.65
CA ALA A 192 15.01 -16.67 -23.08
C ALA A 192 14.68 -16.16 -21.66
N ASN A 193 13.43 -15.80 -21.39
CA ASN A 193 12.96 -15.47 -20.04
C ASN A 193 13.01 -16.67 -19.10
N ALA A 194 12.66 -17.87 -19.56
CA ALA A 194 12.76 -19.09 -18.77
C ALA A 194 14.22 -19.39 -18.38
N MET A 195 15.16 -19.17 -19.31
CA MET A 195 16.59 -19.30 -19.05
C MET A 195 17.08 -18.33 -17.97
N LEU A 196 16.48 -17.15 -17.83
CA LEU A 196 16.80 -16.18 -16.78
C LEU A 196 16.03 -16.41 -15.46
N GLY A 197 15.13 -17.40 -15.41
CA GLY A 197 14.25 -17.63 -14.27
C GLY A 197 13.09 -16.62 -14.15
N HIS A 198 12.81 -15.86 -15.21
CA HIS A 198 11.62 -15.00 -15.32
C HIS A 198 10.39 -15.84 -15.67
N TRP A 199 9.96 -16.68 -14.72
CA TRP A 199 8.99 -17.75 -14.97
C TRP A 199 7.59 -17.26 -15.38
N GLU A 200 7.12 -16.15 -14.80
CA GLU A 200 5.79 -15.61 -15.12
C GLU A 200 5.75 -15.03 -16.54
N GLU A 201 6.76 -14.24 -16.90
CA GLU A 201 6.94 -13.67 -18.23
C GLU A 201 7.11 -14.76 -19.28
N ALA A 202 7.93 -15.77 -18.97
CA ALA A 202 8.13 -16.93 -19.83
C ALA A 202 6.82 -17.69 -20.10
N ALA A 203 6.05 -18.01 -19.06
CA ALA A 203 4.77 -18.72 -19.20
C ALA A 203 3.80 -17.93 -20.08
N ASN A 204 3.68 -16.62 -19.84
CA ASN A 204 2.79 -15.76 -20.60
C ASN A 204 3.17 -15.70 -22.09
N ASP A 205 4.45 -15.46 -22.40
CA ASP A 205 4.92 -15.41 -23.79
C ASP A 205 4.70 -16.76 -24.50
N LEU A 206 5.01 -17.87 -23.84
CA LEU A 206 4.83 -19.22 -24.41
C LEU A 206 3.35 -19.56 -24.64
N HIS A 207 2.44 -19.13 -23.76
CA HIS A 207 1.00 -19.29 -23.99
C HIS A 207 0.51 -18.45 -25.18
N ILE A 208 1.00 -17.21 -25.32
CA ILE A 208 0.67 -16.37 -26.48
C ILE A 208 1.20 -17.03 -27.76
N ALA A 209 2.46 -17.49 -27.75
CA ALA A 209 3.06 -18.18 -28.87
C ALA A 209 2.25 -19.42 -29.28
N SER A 210 1.91 -20.29 -28.31
CA SER A 210 1.10 -21.51 -28.56
C SER A 210 -0.30 -21.22 -29.08
N LYS A 211 -0.87 -20.05 -28.76
CA LYS A 211 -2.18 -19.63 -29.25
C LYS A 211 -2.11 -19.13 -30.70
N LEU A 212 -1.00 -18.49 -31.08
CA LEU A 212 -0.76 -18.01 -32.43
C LEU A 212 -0.36 -19.14 -33.38
N ASP A 213 0.56 -19.99 -32.96
CA ASP A 213 1.02 -21.15 -33.72
C ASP A 213 1.38 -22.31 -32.77
N TYR A 214 0.84 -23.49 -33.06
CA TYR A 214 1.11 -24.66 -32.23
C TYR A 214 2.48 -25.25 -32.59
N ASP A 215 3.31 -25.42 -31.57
CA ASP A 215 4.65 -25.96 -31.70
C ASP A 215 4.94 -26.87 -30.50
N GLU A 216 5.40 -28.10 -30.77
CA GLU A 216 5.61 -29.14 -29.75
C GLU A 216 6.67 -28.73 -28.71
N GLU A 217 7.68 -27.95 -29.13
CA GLU A 217 8.74 -27.44 -28.25
C GLU A 217 8.15 -26.49 -27.21
N ILE A 218 7.18 -25.65 -27.59
CA ILE A 218 6.49 -24.74 -26.65
C ILE A 218 5.85 -25.54 -25.51
N GLY A 219 5.16 -26.65 -25.84
CA GLY A 219 4.54 -27.51 -24.84
C GLY A 219 5.55 -28.17 -23.90
N SER A 220 6.74 -28.53 -24.40
CA SER A 220 7.84 -29.07 -23.59
C SER A 220 8.38 -28.03 -22.62
N VAL A 221 8.57 -26.79 -23.08
CA VAL A 221 9.07 -25.68 -22.24
C VAL A 221 8.03 -25.27 -21.19
N LEU A 222 6.75 -25.16 -21.55
CA LEU A 222 5.66 -24.83 -20.62
C LEU A 222 5.60 -25.80 -19.43
N LYS A 223 5.78 -27.10 -19.65
CA LYS A 223 5.80 -28.10 -18.57
C LYS A 223 6.86 -27.81 -17.49
N LYS A 224 7.97 -27.16 -17.87
CA LYS A 224 9.04 -26.76 -16.95
C LYS A 224 8.77 -25.41 -16.29
N VAL A 225 8.17 -24.47 -17.03
CA VAL A 225 7.97 -23.08 -16.60
C VAL A 225 6.74 -22.91 -15.70
N GLU A 226 5.61 -23.55 -16.05
CA GLU A 226 4.32 -23.38 -15.37
C GLU A 226 4.34 -23.66 -13.87
N PRO A 227 5.02 -24.71 -13.36
CA PRO A 227 5.05 -24.98 -11.92
C PRO A 227 5.66 -23.85 -11.10
N ASN A 228 6.77 -23.27 -11.58
CA ASN A 228 7.43 -22.15 -10.92
C ASN A 228 6.61 -20.87 -11.04
N ALA A 229 6.07 -20.57 -12.22
CA ALA A 229 5.20 -19.41 -12.44
C ALA A 229 3.97 -19.46 -11.51
N ARG A 230 3.33 -20.64 -11.36
CA ARG A 230 2.19 -20.82 -10.47
C ARG A 230 2.55 -20.61 -9.00
N LYS A 231 3.70 -21.13 -8.54
CA LYS A 231 4.18 -20.92 -7.15
C LYS A 231 4.39 -19.43 -6.85
N ILE A 232 5.00 -18.69 -7.78
CA ILE A 232 5.22 -17.24 -7.64
C ILE A 232 3.89 -16.51 -7.53
N GLU A 233 2.95 -16.80 -8.42
CA GLU A 233 1.65 -16.14 -8.42
C GLU A 233 0.83 -16.48 -7.15
N GLU A 234 0.82 -17.74 -6.72
CA GLU A 234 0.14 -18.15 -5.49
C GLU A 234 0.73 -17.47 -4.25
N HIS A 235 2.05 -17.34 -4.19
CA HIS A 235 2.76 -16.63 -3.13
C HIS A 235 2.36 -15.14 -3.12
N ARG A 236 2.47 -14.44 -4.25
CA ARG A 236 2.08 -13.02 -4.38
C ARG A 236 0.62 -12.82 -3.95
N ARG A 237 -0.30 -13.63 -4.46
CA ARG A 237 -1.73 -13.56 -4.09
C ARG A 237 -1.98 -13.79 -2.60
N LYS A 238 -1.20 -14.64 -1.94
CA LYS A 238 -1.32 -14.88 -0.50
C LYS A 238 -0.92 -13.63 0.30
N TYR A 239 0.22 -13.03 -0.03
CA TYR A 239 0.73 -11.88 0.71
C TYR A 239 -0.02 -10.58 0.42
N GLU A 240 -0.53 -10.39 -0.81
CA GLU A 240 -1.46 -9.30 -1.11
C GLU A 240 -2.75 -9.38 -0.28
N ARG A 241 -3.31 -10.59 -0.13
CA ARG A 241 -4.50 -10.80 0.71
C ARG A 241 -4.20 -10.43 2.16
N LEU A 242 -3.06 -10.89 2.68
CA LEU A 242 -2.66 -10.64 4.06
C LEU A 242 -2.42 -9.14 4.32
N ARG A 243 -1.80 -8.42 3.38
CA ARG A 243 -1.62 -6.95 3.45
C ARG A 243 -2.96 -6.23 3.46
N LYS A 244 -3.87 -6.55 2.54
CA LYS A 244 -5.22 -5.97 2.48
C LYS A 244 -6.01 -6.22 3.76
N GLU A 245 -5.97 -7.44 4.30
CA GLU A 245 -6.66 -7.77 5.55
C GLU A 245 -6.10 -6.97 6.73
N ARG A 246 -4.77 -6.83 6.82
CA ARG A 246 -4.13 -6.01 7.87
C ARG A 246 -4.49 -4.54 7.74
N GLU A 247 -4.49 -3.98 6.53
CA GLU A 247 -4.89 -2.59 6.28
C GLU A 247 -6.34 -2.33 6.69
N ILE A 248 -7.26 -3.24 6.33
CA ILE A 248 -8.66 -3.16 6.73
C ILE A 248 -8.79 -3.20 8.26
N LYS A 249 -8.11 -4.13 8.92
CA LYS A 249 -8.12 -4.26 10.38
C LYS A 249 -7.52 -3.04 11.08
N ARG A 250 -6.44 -2.46 10.54
CA ARG A 250 -5.83 -1.22 11.04
C ARG A 250 -6.78 -0.04 10.90
N ALA A 251 -7.39 0.13 9.73
CA ALA A 251 -8.36 1.19 9.47
C ALA A 251 -9.60 1.06 10.36
N GLU A 252 -10.09 -0.16 10.60
CA GLU A 252 -11.22 -0.40 11.50
C GLU A 252 -10.87 -0.02 12.94
N ARG A 253 -9.70 -0.47 13.44
CA ARG A 253 -9.21 -0.11 14.78
C ARG A 253 -9.03 1.40 14.94
N GLU A 254 -8.50 2.08 13.93
CA GLU A 254 -8.35 3.53 13.93
C GLU A 254 -9.71 4.24 13.98
N ARG A 255 -10.68 3.81 13.16
CA ARG A 255 -12.06 4.33 13.21
C ARG A 255 -12.70 4.12 14.57
N GLN A 256 -12.53 2.95 15.17
CA GLN A 256 -13.03 2.66 16.52
C GLN A 256 -12.36 3.56 17.57
N ARG A 257 -11.04 3.78 17.49
CA ARG A 257 -10.31 4.69 18.39
C ARG A 257 -10.79 6.14 18.24
N GLN A 258 -10.91 6.63 17.01
CA GLN A 258 -11.41 7.99 16.74
C GLN A 258 -12.84 8.16 17.26
N LYS A 259 -13.72 7.18 17.03
CA LYS A 259 -15.08 7.20 17.57
C LYS A 259 -15.08 7.20 19.09
N ALA A 260 -14.30 6.33 19.73
CA ALA A 260 -14.20 6.28 21.19
C ALA A 260 -13.63 7.58 21.79
N GLU A 261 -12.67 8.21 21.12
CA GLU A 261 -12.12 9.50 21.52
C GLU A 261 -13.16 10.63 21.40
N GLN A 262 -13.90 10.68 20.29
CA GLN A 262 -15.01 11.62 20.10
C GLN A 262 -16.12 11.42 21.14
N ASP A 263 -16.48 10.16 21.43
CA ASP A 263 -17.47 9.83 22.45
C ASP A 263 -16.99 10.25 23.84
N ARG A 264 -15.69 10.03 24.15
CA ARG A 264 -15.06 10.48 25.40
C ARG A 264 -15.02 12.00 25.51
N GLU A 265 -14.67 12.70 24.44
CA GLU A 265 -14.66 14.16 24.40
C GLU A 265 -16.08 14.72 24.61
N ALA A 266 -17.08 14.17 23.91
CA ALA A 266 -18.48 14.54 24.07
C ALA A 266 -18.99 14.30 25.50
N LEU A 267 -18.57 13.23 26.16
CA LEU A 267 -18.88 12.98 27.57
C LEU A 267 -18.17 13.96 28.50
N SER A 268 -16.90 14.30 28.22
CA SER A 268 -16.11 15.27 29.00
C SER A 268 -16.67 16.70 28.93
N ALA A 269 -17.50 16.99 27.92
CA ALA A 269 -18.19 18.27 27.80
C ALA A 269 -19.20 18.51 28.95
N PHE A 270 -19.56 17.48 29.73
CA PHE A 270 -20.48 17.61 30.85
C PHE A 270 -19.76 17.57 32.19
N LYS A 271 -20.26 18.39 33.14
CA LYS A 271 -19.94 18.28 34.55
C LYS A 271 -21.10 17.56 35.23
N ASP A 272 -21.04 16.23 35.25
CA ASP A 272 -22.08 15.40 35.86
C ASP A 272 -22.37 15.86 37.30
N GLY A 273 -23.65 16.01 37.63
CA GLY A 273 -24.06 16.51 38.94
C GLY A 273 -24.08 18.04 39.08
N GLN A 274 -23.70 18.80 38.04
CA GLN A 274 -23.60 20.27 38.09
C GLN A 274 -24.47 20.96 37.05
N VAL A 275 -24.78 22.22 37.32
CA VAL A 275 -25.45 23.12 36.39
C VAL A 275 -24.41 23.87 35.57
N ILE A 276 -24.50 23.79 34.25
CA ILE A 276 -23.60 24.46 33.30
C ILE A 276 -24.25 25.78 32.86
N GLY A 277 -23.59 26.90 33.12
CA GLY A 277 -24.01 28.22 32.61
C GLY A 277 -23.71 28.36 31.12
N ILE A 278 -24.64 28.92 30.36
CA ILE A 278 -24.55 29.08 28.90
C ILE A 278 -24.70 30.57 28.57
N HIS A 279 -23.73 31.11 27.83
CA HIS A 279 -23.63 32.55 27.56
C HIS A 279 -23.72 32.89 26.07
N SER A 280 -23.74 31.88 25.18
CA SER A 280 -23.82 32.09 23.73
C SER A 280 -24.58 30.97 23.01
N THR A 281 -25.06 31.28 21.80
CA THR A 281 -25.77 30.30 20.95
C THR A 281 -24.87 29.11 20.58
N SER A 282 -23.61 29.38 20.24
CA SER A 282 -22.63 28.35 19.89
C SER A 282 -22.35 27.40 21.06
N GLU A 283 -22.26 27.93 22.28
CA GLU A 283 -22.06 27.11 23.48
C GLU A 283 -23.26 26.20 23.74
N LEU A 284 -24.48 26.73 23.60
CA LEU A 284 -25.71 25.95 23.75
C LEU A 284 -25.78 24.81 22.74
N GLU A 285 -25.57 25.12 21.45
CA GLU A 285 -25.61 24.14 20.37
C GLU A 285 -24.57 23.03 20.59
N THR A 286 -23.37 23.39 21.03
CA THR A 286 -22.31 22.42 21.35
C THR A 286 -22.76 21.43 22.44
N LYS A 287 -23.34 21.91 23.54
CA LYS A 287 -23.81 21.04 24.63
C LYS A 287 -25.02 20.20 24.24
N LEU A 288 -25.96 20.74 23.47
CA LEU A 288 -27.13 19.99 22.98
C LEU A 288 -26.74 18.92 21.96
N ASN A 289 -25.77 19.22 21.09
CA ASN A 289 -25.22 18.24 20.14
C ASN A 289 -24.48 17.12 20.87
N ALA A 290 -23.65 17.45 21.86
CA ALA A 290 -23.00 16.44 22.70
C ALA A 290 -24.03 15.59 23.48
N ALA A 291 -25.12 16.19 23.96
CA ALA A 291 -26.16 15.47 24.70
C ALA A 291 -26.91 14.50 23.78
N THR A 292 -27.15 14.92 22.54
CA THR A 292 -27.75 14.07 21.49
C THR A 292 -26.83 12.91 21.12
N LYS A 293 -25.53 13.17 20.88
CA LYS A 293 -24.53 12.11 20.59
C LYS A 293 -24.42 11.08 21.71
N THR A 294 -24.48 11.52 22.96
CA THR A 294 -24.40 10.66 24.15
C THR A 294 -25.75 10.11 24.61
N SER A 295 -26.84 10.37 23.86
CA SER A 295 -28.22 9.95 24.19
C SER A 295 -28.70 10.39 25.59
N ARG A 296 -28.22 11.55 26.08
CA ARG A 296 -28.58 12.13 27.37
C ARG A 296 -29.71 13.13 27.23
N LEU A 297 -30.60 13.18 28.21
CA LEU A 297 -31.57 14.27 28.35
C LEU A 297 -30.83 15.55 28.73
N ALA A 298 -31.12 16.65 28.02
CA ALA A 298 -30.68 17.98 28.39
C ALA A 298 -31.88 18.81 28.90
N ILE A 299 -31.68 19.54 29.99
CA ILE A 299 -32.68 20.43 30.56
C ILE A 299 -32.13 21.84 30.47
N LEU A 300 -32.89 22.75 29.86
CA LEU A 300 -32.46 24.13 29.61
C LEU A 300 -33.32 25.09 30.43
N TYR A 301 -32.71 25.72 31.43
CA TYR A 301 -33.36 26.64 32.36
C TYR A 301 -33.03 28.10 32.03
N PHE A 302 -34.03 28.85 31.58
CA PHE A 302 -33.97 30.31 31.40
C PHE A 302 -34.40 31.03 32.68
N THR A 303 -33.54 31.94 33.16
CA THR A 303 -33.71 32.70 34.40
C THR A 303 -33.30 34.17 34.24
N ALA A 304 -33.57 34.98 35.26
CA ALA A 304 -32.96 36.31 35.43
C ALA A 304 -32.62 36.56 36.91
N ALA A 305 -31.60 37.36 37.19
CA ALA A 305 -31.19 37.69 38.57
C ALA A 305 -32.27 38.46 39.35
N TRP A 306 -33.02 39.34 38.68
CA TRP A 306 -34.07 40.16 39.28
C TRP A 306 -35.38 39.39 39.53
N CYS A 307 -35.54 38.20 38.95
CA CYS A 307 -36.75 37.39 39.03
C CYS A 307 -36.91 36.71 40.41
N GLY A 308 -37.91 37.14 41.18
CA GLY A 308 -38.25 36.56 42.50
C GLY A 308 -38.52 35.05 42.48
N PRO A 309 -39.44 34.54 41.64
CA PRO A 309 -39.71 33.11 41.52
C PRO A 309 -38.47 32.28 41.11
N CYS A 310 -37.59 32.84 40.29
CA CYS A 310 -36.35 32.20 39.86
C CYS A 310 -35.35 31.99 41.01
N ARG A 311 -35.36 32.86 42.03
CA ARG A 311 -34.53 32.69 43.24
C ARG A 311 -34.93 31.45 44.04
N PHE A 312 -36.19 31.01 43.97
CA PHE A 312 -36.65 29.78 44.61
C PHE A 312 -36.36 28.52 43.78
N ILE A 313 -36.45 28.62 42.45
CA ILE A 313 -36.22 27.47 41.55
C ILE A 313 -34.72 27.18 41.39
N SER A 314 -33.85 28.20 41.42
CA SER A 314 -32.42 28.00 41.15
C SER A 314 -31.71 27.03 42.12
N PRO A 315 -31.89 27.11 43.46
CA PRO A 315 -31.31 26.13 44.40
C PRO A 315 -31.86 24.72 44.20
N LEU A 316 -33.17 24.61 43.92
CA LEU A 316 -33.82 23.33 43.60
C LEU A 316 -33.21 22.73 42.33
N TYR A 317 -33.05 23.52 41.27
CA TYR A 317 -32.46 23.10 40.01
C TYR A 317 -31.04 22.56 40.18
N THR A 318 -30.21 23.22 41.00
CA THR A 318 -28.87 22.72 41.37
C THR A 318 -28.94 21.41 42.15
N SER A 319 -29.88 21.26 43.10
CA SER A 319 -30.06 20.00 43.84
C SER A 319 -30.49 18.84 42.93
N LEU A 320 -31.31 19.14 41.92
CA LEU A 320 -31.75 18.16 40.93
C LEU A 320 -30.61 17.77 39.98
N ALA A 321 -29.72 18.70 39.64
CA ALA A 321 -28.50 18.39 38.91
C ALA A 321 -27.65 17.36 39.65
N ALA A 322 -27.40 17.56 40.95
CA ALA A 322 -26.69 16.61 41.79
C ALA A 322 -27.40 15.26 41.91
N LYS A 323 -28.74 15.26 41.99
CA LYS A 323 -29.56 14.04 42.11
C LYS A 323 -29.57 13.20 40.82
N TYR A 324 -29.50 13.84 39.65
CA TYR A 324 -29.57 13.17 38.36
C TYR A 324 -28.30 13.45 37.53
N PRO A 325 -27.15 12.86 37.90
CA PRO A 325 -25.86 13.18 37.27
C PRO A 325 -25.81 12.81 35.78
N LYS A 326 -26.66 11.89 35.31
CA LYS A 326 -26.78 11.49 33.90
C LYS A 326 -27.61 12.45 33.04
N ILE A 327 -28.32 13.40 33.64
CA ILE A 327 -29.05 14.45 32.90
C ILE A 327 -28.14 15.67 32.80
N VAL A 328 -28.17 16.35 31.66
CA VAL A 328 -27.38 17.57 31.43
C VAL A 328 -28.22 18.77 31.87
N PHE A 329 -27.79 19.49 32.90
CA PHE A 329 -28.48 20.69 33.40
C PHE A 329 -27.79 21.95 32.86
N LEU A 330 -28.52 22.74 32.06
CA LEU A 330 -28.03 23.96 31.43
C LEU A 330 -28.82 25.16 31.96
N LYS A 331 -28.14 26.25 32.25
CA LYS A 331 -28.74 27.49 32.73
C LYS A 331 -28.37 28.65 31.80
N VAL A 332 -29.36 29.43 31.40
CA VAL A 332 -29.19 30.64 30.60
C VAL A 332 -29.78 31.81 31.38
N ASP A 333 -28.97 32.85 31.59
CA ASP A 333 -29.50 34.13 32.06
C ASP A 333 -29.96 34.95 30.85
N ILE A 334 -31.22 35.39 30.85
CA ILE A 334 -31.81 36.12 29.73
C ILE A 334 -31.22 37.51 29.53
N ASP A 335 -30.63 38.11 30.56
CA ASP A 335 -30.00 39.42 30.49
C ASP A 335 -28.61 39.33 29.88
N GLU A 336 -27.89 38.24 30.16
CA GLU A 336 -26.54 37.95 29.64
C GLU A 336 -26.59 37.38 28.21
N ALA A 337 -27.55 36.52 27.89
CA ALA A 337 -27.67 35.85 26.60
C ALA A 337 -28.99 36.21 25.89
N ARG A 338 -29.20 37.50 25.62
CA ARG A 338 -30.44 38.06 25.05
C ARG A 338 -30.83 37.45 23.70
N ASP A 339 -29.85 37.20 22.84
CA ASP A 339 -30.09 36.58 21.53
C ASP A 339 -30.63 35.16 21.65
N LEU A 340 -30.13 34.40 22.64
CA LEU A 340 -30.64 33.07 22.95
C LEU A 340 -32.07 33.14 23.47
N ALA A 341 -32.35 34.05 24.42
CA ALA A 341 -33.68 34.24 24.96
C ALA A 341 -34.71 34.62 23.86
N LYS A 342 -34.30 35.47 22.91
CA LYS A 342 -35.13 35.83 21.75
C LYS A 342 -35.36 34.63 20.83
N ARG A 343 -34.31 33.87 20.48
CA ARG A 343 -34.41 32.69 19.60
C ARG A 343 -35.32 31.60 20.17
N TRP A 344 -35.27 31.39 21.48
CA TRP A 344 -36.10 30.43 22.20
C TRP A 344 -37.48 30.99 22.59
N ASN A 345 -37.81 32.20 22.12
CA ASN A 345 -39.09 32.89 22.34
C ASN A 345 -39.49 32.96 23.83
N ILE A 346 -38.53 33.33 24.69
CA ILE A 346 -38.76 33.41 26.14
C ILE A 346 -39.57 34.65 26.48
N SER A 347 -40.84 34.44 26.85
CA SER A 347 -41.78 35.50 27.25
C SER A 347 -41.91 35.66 28.76
N SER A 348 -41.50 34.66 29.54
CA SER A 348 -41.54 34.70 31.01
C SER A 348 -40.41 33.84 31.60
N VAL A 349 -39.93 34.23 32.78
CA VAL A 349 -38.96 33.46 33.56
C VAL A 349 -39.53 33.15 34.95
N PRO A 350 -39.24 31.97 35.53
CA PRO A 350 -38.39 30.90 34.98
C PRO A 350 -39.11 30.09 33.88
N THR A 351 -38.40 29.69 32.82
CA THR A 351 -38.89 28.73 31.83
C THR A 351 -37.87 27.62 31.65
N ILE A 352 -38.31 26.36 31.70
CA ILE A 352 -37.45 25.17 31.68
C ILE A 352 -37.89 24.25 30.55
N PHE A 353 -36.99 23.96 29.61
CA PHE A 353 -37.22 23.03 28.50
C PHE A 353 -36.54 21.69 28.75
N PHE A 354 -37.18 20.61 28.28
CA PHE A 354 -36.66 19.26 28.27
C PHE A 354 -36.34 18.89 26.82
N ILE A 355 -35.10 18.51 26.56
CA ILE A 355 -34.58 18.28 25.21
C ILE A 355 -34.00 16.87 25.15
N ARG A 356 -34.52 16.04 24.23
CA ARG A 356 -34.00 14.69 23.95
C ARG A 356 -33.83 14.55 22.43
N ASN A 357 -32.68 14.04 22.00
CA ASN A 357 -32.33 13.87 20.58
C ASN A 357 -32.51 15.17 19.76
N GLY A 358 -32.06 16.30 20.30
CA GLY A 358 -32.12 17.62 19.65
C GLY A 358 -33.53 18.23 19.55
N LYS A 359 -34.56 17.62 20.12
CA LYS A 359 -35.95 18.10 20.08
C LYS A 359 -36.49 18.42 21.46
N GLU A 360 -37.29 19.48 21.56
CA GLU A 360 -38.10 19.76 22.74
C GLU A 360 -39.12 18.62 22.93
N VAL A 361 -39.05 17.94 24.07
CA VAL A 361 -39.99 16.88 24.45
C VAL A 361 -40.98 17.35 25.51
N ASP A 362 -40.63 18.38 26.29
CA ASP A 362 -41.52 18.96 27.29
C ASP A 362 -41.03 20.34 27.75
N LYS A 363 -41.88 21.09 28.48
CA LYS A 363 -41.53 22.35 29.13
C LYS A 363 -42.30 22.62 30.42
N VAL A 364 -41.72 23.44 31.28
CA VAL A 364 -42.34 24.02 32.48
C VAL A 364 -42.17 25.54 32.42
N VAL A 365 -43.27 26.26 32.58
CA VAL A 365 -43.28 27.73 32.60
C VAL A 365 -43.71 28.18 33.99
N GLY A 366 -42.94 29.10 34.59
CA GLY A 366 -43.17 29.58 35.96
C GLY A 366 -42.51 28.70 37.03
N ALA A 367 -42.58 29.16 38.28
CA ALA A 367 -41.95 28.50 39.42
C ALA A 367 -42.80 27.36 40.01
N ASP A 368 -43.02 26.31 39.23
CA ASP A 368 -43.70 25.09 39.68
C ASP A 368 -42.69 23.98 40.02
N LYS A 369 -42.36 23.89 41.32
CA LYS A 369 -41.47 22.84 41.87
C LYS A 369 -42.01 21.43 41.58
N GLY A 370 -43.30 21.20 41.80
CA GLY A 370 -43.88 19.88 41.68
C GLY A 370 -43.89 19.39 40.24
N ALA A 371 -44.22 20.27 39.29
CA ALA A 371 -44.17 19.94 37.87
C ALA A 371 -42.75 19.67 37.39
N LEU A 372 -41.76 20.45 37.84
CA LEU A 372 -40.35 20.24 37.50
C LEU A 372 -39.85 18.87 37.99
N GLU A 373 -40.08 18.52 39.26
CA GLU A 373 -39.65 17.24 39.82
C GLU A 373 -40.33 16.05 39.13
N ARG A 374 -41.64 16.13 38.86
CA ARG A 374 -42.39 15.08 38.16
C ARG A 374 -41.90 14.85 36.74
N LYS A 375 -41.69 15.93 35.96
CA LYS A 375 -41.22 15.82 34.57
C LYS A 375 -39.79 15.31 34.52
N ILE A 376 -38.90 15.75 35.42
CA ILE A 376 -37.55 15.17 35.49
C ILE A 376 -37.62 13.68 35.76
N ALA A 377 -38.41 13.25 36.75
CA ALA A 377 -38.57 11.81 37.05
C ALA A 377 -39.15 11.03 35.85
N GLN A 378 -40.09 11.62 35.11
CA GLN A 378 -40.68 11.02 33.91
C GLN A 378 -39.66 10.81 32.78
N TYR A 379 -38.78 11.79 32.53
CA TYR A 379 -37.82 11.75 31.42
C TYR A 379 -36.42 11.26 31.81
N ALA A 380 -36.14 11.05 33.10
CA ALA A 380 -34.89 10.51 33.60
C ALA A 380 -34.67 9.02 33.22
N GLY A 381 -35.73 8.34 32.77
CA GLY A 381 -35.75 6.94 32.35
C GLY A 381 -35.11 6.65 30.98
#